data_AF-A0A4P9VWI9-F1
#
_entry.id   AF-A0A4P9VWI9-F1
#
_cell.length_a   1.000
_cell.length_b   1.000
_cell.length_c   1.000
_cell.angle_alpha   90.00
_cell.angle_beta   90.00
_cell.angle_gamma   90.00
#
_symmetry.space_group_name_H-M   'P 1'
#
loop_
_entity.id
_entity.type
_entity.pdbx_description
1 polymer ?
#
loop_
_entity_poly.entity_id
_entity_poly.type
_entity_poly.pdbx_seq_one_letter_code
_entity_poly.pdbx_strand_id
1 'polypeptide(L)'
;RISSKRNRPYYFNRVTGESRWEKPADDTGAVPAGMMQASHLLVKHNQSRNPKVGWKNETVTRSKEEAQEMIAEYRRQIVSQETDFATLASKVSDCSSARNGGDLGPFGHGQMQAAFENGTAALQIGELSGPVESDS
;
A
#
# COMPACT_ATOMS: atom_id res chain seq x y z
N ARG A 1 -2.19 16.71 -5.70
CA ARG A 1 -0.94 16.79 -6.50
C ARG A 1 -0.30 18.17 -6.31
N ILE A 2 0.99 18.36 -6.57
CA ILE A 2 1.66 19.68 -6.48
C ILE A 2 1.90 20.22 -7.90
N SER A 3 1.57 21.49 -8.13
CA SER A 3 1.81 22.15 -9.41
C SER A 3 3.30 22.48 -9.58
N SER A 4 3.92 22.01 -10.66
CA SER A 4 5.34 22.28 -10.96
C SER A 4 5.64 23.75 -11.26
N LYS A 5 4.65 24.55 -11.67
CA LYS A 5 4.84 25.97 -12.01
C LYS A 5 4.68 26.92 -10.82
N ARG A 6 3.87 26.54 -9.83
CA ARG A 6 3.48 27.45 -8.72
C ARG A 6 3.80 26.89 -7.34
N ASN A 7 4.39 25.68 -7.28
CA ASN A 7 4.61 24.90 -6.07
C ASN A 7 3.37 24.86 -5.14
N ARG A 8 2.17 24.94 -5.71
CA ARG A 8 0.90 25.00 -4.98
C ARG A 8 0.16 23.67 -5.12
N PRO A 9 -0.41 23.12 -4.03
CA PRO A 9 -1.24 21.93 -4.11
C PRO A 9 -2.49 22.19 -4.97
N TYR A 10 -2.87 21.19 -5.77
CA TYR A 10 -4.10 21.16 -6.55
C TYR A 10 -4.73 19.76 -6.48
N TYR A 11 -6.05 19.70 -6.63
CA TYR A 11 -6.86 18.49 -6.62
C TYR A 11 -7.21 18.12 -8.05
N PHE A 12 -7.00 16.86 -8.42
CA PHE A 12 -7.29 16.35 -9.75
C PHE A 12 -8.34 15.25 -9.64
N ASN A 13 -9.53 15.51 -10.19
CA ASN A 13 -10.56 14.50 -10.27
C ASN A 13 -10.20 13.52 -11.40
N ARG A 14 -9.93 12.27 -11.05
CA ARG A 14 -9.54 11.23 -12.03
C ARG A 14 -10.72 10.72 -12.87
N VAL A 15 -11.95 10.97 -12.44
CA VAL A 15 -13.18 10.57 -13.15
C VAL A 15 -13.55 11.61 -14.22
N THR A 16 -13.55 12.88 -13.84
CA THR A 16 -13.93 13.98 -14.77
C THR A 16 -12.74 14.61 -15.49
N GLY A 17 -11.51 14.32 -15.06
CA GLY A 17 -10.29 14.94 -15.61
C GLY A 17 -10.06 16.39 -15.17
N GLU A 18 -10.88 16.93 -14.27
CA GLU A 18 -10.81 18.32 -13.87
C GLU A 18 -9.73 18.56 -12.81
N SER A 19 -8.97 19.65 -13.00
CA SER A 19 -8.04 20.17 -11.98
C SER A 19 -8.68 21.36 -11.27
N ARG A 20 -8.66 21.37 -9.94
CA ARG A 20 -9.10 22.51 -9.13
C ARG A 20 -8.08 22.88 -8.06
N TRP A 21 -8.02 24.16 -7.72
CA TRP A 21 -7.11 24.69 -6.70
C TRP A 21 -7.70 24.67 -5.29
N GLU A 22 -9.03 24.74 -5.21
CA GLU A 22 -9.78 24.64 -3.96
C GLU A 22 -10.06 23.19 -3.62
N LYS A 23 -9.86 22.86 -2.35
CA LYS A 23 -10.17 21.54 -1.81
C LYS A 23 -11.67 21.28 -1.96
N PRO A 24 -12.11 20.22 -2.66
CA PRO A 24 -13.53 19.86 -2.70
C PRO A 24 -14.09 19.70 -1.29
N ALA A 25 -15.37 20.02 -1.06
CA ALA A 25 -16.01 19.77 0.23
C ALA A 25 -16.01 18.27 0.58
N ASP A 26 -16.08 17.40 -0.45
CA ASP A 26 -15.96 15.94 -0.34
C ASP A 26 -14.50 15.46 -0.24
N ASP A 27 -13.55 16.40 -0.27
CA ASP A 27 -12.10 16.33 -0.02
C ASP A 27 -11.68 15.78 1.36
N THR A 28 -12.52 15.07 2.08
CA THR A 28 -12.24 14.72 3.48
C THR A 28 -11.12 13.68 3.63
N GLY A 29 -10.60 13.13 2.52
CA GLY A 29 -9.88 11.86 2.54
C GLY A 29 -10.82 10.68 2.77
N ALA A 30 -12.14 10.90 2.67
CA ALA A 30 -13.11 9.83 2.77
C ALA A 30 -12.96 8.88 1.58
N VAL A 31 -12.79 7.61 1.91
CA VAL A 31 -12.92 6.53 0.96
C VAL A 31 -14.35 6.57 0.38
N PRO A 32 -14.55 6.49 -0.94
CA PRO A 32 -15.89 6.49 -1.54
C PRO A 32 -16.79 5.43 -0.90
N ALA A 33 -18.09 5.71 -0.80
CA ALA A 33 -19.04 4.77 -0.21
C ALA A 33 -18.96 3.39 -0.91
N GLY A 34 -18.76 2.32 -0.12
CA GLY A 34 -18.60 0.95 -0.64
C GLY A 34 -17.18 0.59 -1.09
N MET A 35 -16.20 1.46 -0.90
CA MET A 35 -14.78 1.17 -1.12
C MET A 35 -14.02 1.07 0.22
N MET A 36 -12.87 0.40 0.16
CA MET A 36 -11.88 0.30 1.22
C MET A 36 -10.58 0.97 0.76
N GLN A 37 -9.77 1.44 1.69
CA GLN A 37 -8.42 1.91 1.39
C GLN A 37 -7.46 1.36 2.43
N ALA A 38 -6.33 0.84 1.96
CA ALA A 38 -5.30 0.27 2.80
C ALA A 38 -3.91 0.56 2.22
N SER A 39 -2.93 0.65 3.12
CA SER A 39 -1.52 0.58 2.76
C SER A 39 -1.00 -0.82 3.05
N HIS A 40 -0.06 -1.30 2.25
CA HIS A 40 0.55 -2.60 2.45
C HIS A 40 2.08 -2.56 2.39
N LEU A 41 2.70 -3.55 3.02
CA LEU A 41 4.12 -3.85 2.91
C LEU A 41 4.22 -5.29 2.41
N LEU A 42 4.68 -5.46 1.18
CA LEU A 42 4.78 -6.77 0.53
C LEU A 42 6.23 -7.25 0.58
N VAL A 43 6.43 -8.49 1.00
CA VAL A 43 7.70 -9.21 0.81
C VAL A 43 7.38 -10.43 -0.05
N LYS A 44 7.98 -10.49 -1.24
CA LYS A 44 7.86 -11.63 -2.14
C LYS A 44 8.86 -12.72 -1.78
N HIS A 45 8.63 -13.91 -2.32
CA HIS A 45 9.54 -15.05 -2.27
C HIS A 45 9.65 -15.73 -3.65
N ASN A 46 10.51 -16.73 -3.76
CA ASN A 46 10.78 -17.46 -5.00
C ASN A 46 9.59 -18.24 -5.58
N GLN A 47 8.52 -18.44 -4.80
CA GLN A 47 7.26 -19.07 -5.24
C GLN A 47 6.13 -18.05 -5.50
N SER A 48 6.39 -16.75 -5.32
CA SER A 48 5.44 -15.69 -5.71
C SER A 48 5.11 -15.77 -7.21
N ARG A 49 3.89 -15.42 -7.61
CA ARG A 49 3.47 -15.41 -9.03
C ARG A 49 4.38 -14.59 -9.94
N ASN A 50 4.97 -13.52 -9.40
CA ASN A 50 5.98 -12.72 -10.10
C ASN A 50 7.14 -12.37 -9.16
N PRO A 51 8.20 -13.20 -9.08
CA PRO A 51 9.32 -13.04 -8.15
C PRO A 51 10.31 -11.96 -8.64
N LYS A 52 9.78 -10.77 -8.95
CA LYS A 52 10.54 -9.59 -9.38
C LYS A 52 10.03 -8.34 -8.68
N VAL A 53 10.97 -7.48 -8.30
CA VAL A 53 10.70 -6.15 -7.75
C VAL A 53 10.93 -5.13 -8.85
N GLY A 54 9.88 -4.81 -9.60
CA GLY A 54 10.00 -4.02 -10.83
C GLY A 54 10.63 -2.63 -10.63
N TRP A 55 10.45 -2.03 -9.45
CA TRP A 55 11.01 -0.70 -9.15
C TRP A 55 12.47 -0.74 -8.67
N LYS A 56 12.98 -1.90 -8.27
CA LYS A 56 14.40 -2.13 -7.91
C LYS A 56 15.19 -2.84 -9.03
N ASN A 57 14.50 -3.33 -10.07
CA ASN A 57 15.07 -4.22 -11.09
C ASN A 57 15.77 -5.45 -10.46
N GLU A 58 15.15 -6.01 -9.43
CA GLU A 58 15.68 -7.12 -8.62
C GLU A 58 14.84 -8.38 -8.84
N THR A 59 15.49 -9.54 -8.93
CA THR A 59 14.83 -10.85 -8.91
C THR A 59 14.86 -11.40 -7.50
N VAL A 60 13.71 -11.88 -7.03
CA VAL A 60 13.54 -12.40 -5.67
C VAL A 60 13.92 -13.88 -5.64
N THR A 61 14.96 -14.22 -4.87
CA THR A 61 15.44 -15.60 -4.71
C THR A 61 15.17 -16.19 -3.33
N ARG A 62 14.80 -15.36 -2.35
CA ARG A 62 14.54 -15.76 -0.96
C ARG A 62 13.39 -16.76 -0.84
N SER A 63 13.44 -17.63 0.16
CA SER A 63 12.40 -18.63 0.42
C SER A 63 11.14 -18.00 1.00
N LYS A 64 10.06 -18.80 1.04
CA LYS A 64 8.81 -18.39 1.68
C LYS A 64 9.00 -18.15 3.18
N GLU A 65 9.77 -19.00 3.84
CA GLU A 65 10.10 -18.94 5.26
C GLU A 65 10.91 -17.67 5.56
N GLU A 66 11.94 -17.37 4.76
CA GLU A 66 12.70 -16.12 4.88
C GLU A 66 11.80 -14.89 4.71
N ALA A 67 10.87 -14.91 3.75
CA ALA A 67 9.91 -13.82 3.57
C ALA A 67 8.97 -13.66 4.77
N GLN A 68 8.51 -14.76 5.38
CA GLN A 68 7.68 -14.74 6.58
C GLN A 68 8.43 -14.18 7.79
N GLU A 69 9.70 -14.56 7.97
CA GLU A 69 10.58 -14.02 9.02
C GLU A 69 10.81 -12.52 8.84
N MET A 70 11.09 -12.07 7.61
CA MET A 70 11.24 -10.66 7.28
C MET A 70 9.96 -9.86 7.60
N ILE A 71 8.79 -10.37 7.22
CA ILE A 71 7.51 -9.71 7.55
C ILE A 71 7.27 -9.65 9.05
N ALA A 72 7.55 -10.73 9.78
CA ALA A 72 7.41 -10.77 11.24
C ALA A 72 8.33 -9.73 11.92
N GLU A 73 9.57 -9.61 11.44
CA GLU A 73 10.55 -8.62 11.87
C GLU A 73 10.06 -7.18 11.60
N TYR A 74 9.62 -6.88 10.38
CA TYR A 74 9.10 -5.57 10.02
C TYR A 74 7.88 -5.18 10.85
N ARG A 75 6.97 -6.14 11.08
CA ARG A 75 5.82 -5.92 11.96
C ARG A 75 6.27 -5.62 13.38
N ARG A 76 7.29 -6.31 13.90
CA ARG A 76 7.85 -6.04 15.23
C ARG A 76 8.33 -4.59 15.32
N GLN A 77 9.13 -4.12 14.35
CA GLN A 77 9.64 -2.74 14.31
C GLN A 77 8.53 -1.69 14.27
N ILE A 78 7.44 -1.96 13.53
CA ILE A 78 6.28 -1.06 13.47
C ILE A 78 5.56 -1.01 14.82
N VAL A 79 5.33 -2.17 15.45
CA VAL A 79 4.62 -2.26 16.74
C VAL A 79 5.45 -1.72 17.90
N SER A 80 6.77 -1.90 17.87
CA SER A 80 7.71 -1.30 18.83
C SER A 80 7.95 0.19 18.61
N GLN A 81 7.36 0.78 17.56
CA GLN A 81 7.50 2.18 17.17
C GLN A 81 8.94 2.59 16.84
N GLU A 82 9.79 1.64 16.43
CA GLU A 82 11.14 1.92 15.91
C GLU A 82 11.10 2.65 14.56
N THR A 83 10.06 2.38 13.76
CA THR A 83 9.79 3.05 12.49
C THR A 83 8.28 3.10 12.22
N ASP A 84 7.83 4.10 11.49
CA ASP A 84 6.45 4.11 10.98
C ASP A 84 6.28 3.19 9.76
N PHE A 85 5.04 2.75 9.54
CA PHE A 85 4.66 1.83 8.48
C PHE A 85 5.04 2.35 7.08
N ALA A 86 4.74 3.62 6.80
CA ALA A 86 4.92 4.20 5.47
C ALA A 86 6.40 4.33 5.11
N THR A 87 7.23 4.72 6.08
CA THR A 87 8.69 4.77 5.95
C THR A 87 9.27 3.39 5.68
N LEU A 88 8.82 2.37 6.43
CA LEU A 88 9.33 1.02 6.24
C LEU A 88 8.88 0.44 4.88
N ALA A 89 7.60 0.57 4.54
CA ALA A 89 7.06 0.13 3.26
C ALA A 89 7.78 0.79 2.08
N SER A 90 8.11 2.07 2.17
CA SER A 90 8.85 2.78 1.11
C SER A 90 10.25 2.23 0.85
N LYS A 91 10.89 1.66 1.88
CA LYS A 91 12.25 1.12 1.80
C LYS A 91 12.25 -0.33 1.34
N VAL A 92 11.39 -1.15 1.95
CA VAL A 92 11.53 -2.62 1.87
C VAL A 92 10.47 -3.30 1.02
N SER A 93 9.32 -2.66 0.76
CA SER A 93 8.21 -3.33 0.06
C SER A 93 8.56 -3.67 -1.39
N ASP A 94 8.25 -4.90 -1.80
CA ASP A 94 8.45 -5.40 -3.16
C ASP A 94 7.33 -4.97 -4.13
N CYS A 95 6.31 -4.27 -3.64
CA CYS A 95 5.27 -3.67 -4.47
C CYS A 95 5.68 -2.29 -4.99
N SER A 96 5.16 -1.89 -6.15
CA SER A 96 5.36 -0.53 -6.68
C SER A 96 4.72 0.57 -5.83
N SER A 97 3.75 0.22 -4.97
CA SER A 97 3.15 1.10 -3.97
C SER A 97 4.14 1.60 -2.92
N ALA A 98 5.33 0.97 -2.81
CA ALA A 98 6.43 1.46 -1.97
C ALA A 98 6.72 2.95 -2.20
N ARG A 99 6.61 3.44 -3.45
CA ARG A 99 6.83 4.85 -3.79
C ARG A 99 5.86 5.83 -3.10
N ASN A 100 4.73 5.34 -2.61
CA ASN A 100 3.70 6.09 -1.90
C ASN A 100 3.49 5.56 -0.47
N GLY A 101 4.53 5.03 0.18
CA GLY A 101 4.39 4.52 1.55
C GLY A 101 3.52 3.27 1.67
N GLY A 102 3.36 2.52 0.58
CA GLY A 102 2.54 1.31 0.53
C GLY A 102 1.06 1.57 0.23
N ASP A 103 0.62 2.83 0.06
CA ASP A 103 -0.77 3.16 -0.24
C ASP A 103 -1.21 2.55 -1.59
N LEU A 104 -2.30 1.77 -1.54
CA LEU A 104 -2.94 1.16 -2.71
C LEU A 104 -4.03 2.06 -3.29
N GLY A 105 -4.41 3.12 -2.58
CA GLY A 105 -5.59 3.94 -2.89
C GLY A 105 -6.90 3.19 -2.61
N PRO A 106 -8.05 3.82 -2.90
CA PRO A 106 -9.35 3.18 -2.75
C PRO A 106 -9.53 2.01 -3.72
N PHE A 107 -10.08 0.91 -3.22
CA PHE A 107 -10.48 -0.26 -4.00
C PHE A 107 -11.83 -0.81 -3.50
N GLY A 108 -12.62 -1.34 -4.43
CA GLY A 108 -13.87 -2.04 -4.15
C GLY A 108 -13.69 -3.56 -4.10
N HIS A 109 -14.79 -4.25 -3.85
CA HIS A 109 -14.85 -5.72 -3.83
C HIS A 109 -14.40 -6.34 -5.16
N GLY A 110 -13.63 -7.43 -5.06
CA GLY A 110 -13.12 -8.19 -6.20
C GLY A 110 -11.96 -7.52 -6.96
N GLN A 111 -11.47 -6.36 -6.51
CA GLN A 111 -10.32 -5.68 -7.14
C GLN A 111 -8.97 -6.15 -6.57
N MET A 112 -8.96 -6.80 -5.41
CA MET A 112 -7.77 -7.33 -4.74
C MET A 112 -7.86 -8.85 -4.60
N GLN A 113 -6.74 -9.50 -4.25
CA GLN A 113 -6.75 -10.93 -3.93
C GLN A 113 -7.62 -11.19 -2.70
N ALA A 114 -8.42 -12.27 -2.71
CA ALA A 114 -9.43 -12.55 -1.68
C ALA A 114 -8.85 -12.55 -0.26
N ALA A 115 -7.66 -13.12 -0.05
CA ALA A 115 -6.99 -13.12 1.25
C ALA A 115 -6.70 -11.70 1.76
N PHE A 116 -6.24 -10.82 0.86
CA PHE A 116 -5.96 -9.41 1.19
C PHE A 116 -7.24 -8.61 1.43
N GLU A 117 -8.27 -8.81 0.59
CA GLU A 117 -9.56 -8.14 0.74
C GLU A 117 -10.22 -8.51 2.07
N ASN A 118 -10.31 -9.81 2.39
CA ASN A 118 -10.87 -10.29 3.65
C ASN A 118 -10.08 -9.78 4.86
N GLY A 119 -8.75 -9.78 4.76
CA GLY A 119 -7.88 -9.22 5.79
C GLY A 119 -8.13 -7.72 6.00
N THR A 120 -8.30 -6.95 4.91
CA THR A 120 -8.56 -5.51 5.00
C THR A 120 -9.96 -5.23 5.58
N ALA A 121 -10.98 -5.95 5.12
CA ALA A 121 -12.36 -5.76 5.56
C ALA A 121 -12.58 -6.07 7.06
N ALA A 122 -11.71 -6.92 7.64
CA ALA A 122 -11.76 -7.27 9.05
C ALA A 122 -11.10 -6.23 9.97
N LEU A 123 -10.34 -5.27 9.42
CA LEU A 123 -9.60 -4.27 10.19
C LEU A 123 -10.42 -3.02 10.45
N GLN A 124 -10.19 -2.43 11.61
CA GLN A 124 -10.63 -1.07 11.90
C GLN A 124 -9.71 -0.04 11.23
N ILE A 125 -10.22 1.18 11.04
CA ILE A 125 -9.42 2.29 10.50
C ILE A 125 -8.24 2.55 11.45
N GLY A 126 -7.02 2.46 10.90
CA GLY A 126 -5.78 2.63 11.66
C GLY A 126 -5.24 1.36 12.31
N GLU A 127 -5.93 0.22 12.17
CA GLU A 127 -5.46 -1.07 12.68
C GLU A 127 -4.42 -1.69 11.76
N LEU A 128 -3.44 -2.39 12.36
CA LEU A 128 -2.40 -3.13 11.65
C LEU A 128 -2.70 -4.64 11.69
N SER A 129 -2.74 -5.26 10.52
CA SER A 129 -2.97 -6.70 10.42
C SER A 129 -1.81 -7.56 10.92
N GLY A 130 -2.07 -8.85 11.04
CA GLY A 130 -1.02 -9.87 10.99
C GLY A 130 -0.49 -10.08 9.56
N PRO A 131 0.49 -10.98 9.38
CA PRO A 131 0.92 -11.42 8.05
C PRO A 131 -0.25 -12.03 7.27
N VAL A 132 -0.48 -11.56 6.04
CA VAL A 132 -1.49 -12.10 5.13
C VAL A 132 -0.79 -12.71 3.93
N GLU A 133 -1.01 -13.99 3.69
CA GLU A 133 -0.45 -14.70 2.54
C GLU A 133 -1.38 -14.58 1.32
N SER A 134 -0.78 -14.41 0.15
CA SER A 134 -1.47 -14.36 -1.15
C SER A 134 -0.49 -14.76 -2.26
N ASP A 135 -0.96 -14.96 -3.49
CA ASP A 135 -0.11 -15.41 -4.61
C ASP A 135 0.87 -14.34 -5.13
N SER A 136 0.92 -13.18 -4.49
CA SER A 136 1.61 -11.95 -4.97
C SER A 136 3.14 -12.04 -5.04
#